data_AF-A0A438C5T4-F1
#
_entry.id   AF-A0A438C5T4-F1
#
_cell.length_a   1.000
_cell.length_b   1.000
_cell.length_c   1.000
_cell.angle_alpha   90.00
_cell.angle_beta   90.00
_cell.angle_gamma   90.00
#
_symmetry.space_group_name_H-M   'P 1'
#
loop_
_entity.id
_entity.type
_entity.pdbx_description
1 polymer ?
#
loop_
_entity_poly.entity_id
_entity_poly.type
_entity_poly.pdbx_seq_one_letter_code
_entity_poly.pdbx_strand_id
1 'polypeptide(L)'
;MSLPNKSRTLAKAFSGILGVDEKSMMEILVKWHPEDLTTFRNESSSIFLKDKYFLFERWQDYHIAFLVKEFLRFQDVVVQWTMHPWERDARMARKALDGRPQAYGLLIELACTRSSDELLGARKAYQSLYVESIEEDIASRVEGIERQLLVALVSTYRYEGSRINDVAVRSEAIKLGITINRHGDKKKLFKDEEIVRILATRSKPHLKAVFKCYKETFNKNIEEV
;
A
#
# COMPACT_ATOMS: atom_id res chain seq x y z
N MET A 1 -9.86 -38.88 12.79
CA MET A 1 -10.23 -38.27 11.49
C MET A 1 -9.47 -38.99 10.39
N SER A 2 -10.18 -39.54 9.40
CA SER A 2 -9.61 -40.33 8.31
C SER A 2 -8.74 -39.47 7.36
N LEU A 3 -7.69 -40.09 6.81
CA LEU A 3 -6.73 -39.54 5.82
C LEU A 3 -7.37 -38.67 4.70
N PRO A 4 -8.51 -39.06 4.07
CA PRO A 4 -9.12 -38.31 2.98
C PRO A 4 -9.61 -36.90 3.37
N ASN A 5 -9.88 -36.67 4.66
CA ASN A 5 -10.25 -35.35 5.15
C ASN A 5 -9.03 -34.43 5.32
N LYS A 6 -7.82 -34.98 5.48
CA LYS A 6 -6.59 -34.19 5.66
C LYS A 6 -6.07 -33.67 4.32
N SER A 7 -6.02 -34.51 3.27
CA SER A 7 -5.59 -34.10 1.93
C SER A 7 -6.49 -33.01 1.35
N ARG A 8 -7.82 -33.14 1.53
CA ARG A 8 -8.80 -32.14 1.10
C ARG A 8 -8.71 -30.82 1.87
N THR A 9 -8.40 -30.86 3.16
CA THR A 9 -8.20 -29.65 3.99
C THR A 9 -6.95 -28.90 3.53
N LEU A 10 -5.87 -29.63 3.26
CA LEU A 10 -4.62 -29.03 2.77
C LEU A 10 -4.75 -28.49 1.34
N ALA A 11 -5.42 -29.22 0.44
CA ALA A 11 -5.73 -28.74 -0.91
C ALA A 11 -6.59 -27.46 -0.89
N LYS A 12 -7.50 -27.32 0.08
CA LYS A 12 -8.28 -26.09 0.30
C LYS A 12 -7.44 -24.93 0.84
N ALA A 13 -6.50 -25.20 1.75
CA ALA A 13 -5.54 -24.20 2.22
C ALA A 13 -4.66 -23.70 1.06
N PHE A 14 -4.36 -24.56 0.08
CA PHE A 14 -3.62 -24.21 -1.13
C PHE A 14 -4.48 -23.61 -2.26
N SER A 15 -5.82 -23.69 -2.21
CA SER A 15 -6.72 -23.19 -3.25
C SER A 15 -7.27 -21.77 -3.00
N GLY A 16 -6.78 -21.06 -1.97
CA GLY A 16 -6.78 -19.60 -1.94
C GLY A 16 -8.09 -18.85 -1.67
N ILE A 17 -8.95 -19.29 -0.73
CA ILE A 17 -10.14 -18.50 -0.33
C ILE A 17 -10.15 -18.08 1.15
N LEU A 18 -9.54 -18.85 2.06
CA LEU A 18 -9.39 -18.50 3.48
C LEU A 18 -7.95 -18.84 3.91
N GLY A 19 -7.36 -18.00 4.76
CA GLY A 19 -5.95 -18.05 5.16
C GLY A 19 -5.45 -19.41 5.66
N VAL A 20 -4.13 -19.51 5.82
CA VAL A 20 -3.43 -20.76 6.17
C VAL A 20 -3.56 -21.02 7.68
N ASP A 21 -4.16 -22.15 8.06
CA ASP A 21 -4.03 -22.69 9.43
C ASP A 21 -2.69 -23.41 9.55
N GLU A 22 -1.66 -22.67 9.94
CA GLU A 22 -0.28 -23.16 10.08
C GLU A 22 -0.17 -24.32 11.07
N LYS A 23 -0.96 -24.30 12.17
CA LYS A 23 -0.92 -25.35 13.18
C LYS A 23 -1.50 -26.64 12.63
N SER A 24 -2.67 -26.59 12.01
CA SER A 24 -3.26 -27.77 11.35
C SER A 24 -2.38 -28.26 10.20
N MET A 25 -1.78 -27.36 9.42
CA MET A 25 -0.86 -27.72 8.35
C MET A 25 0.39 -28.42 8.89
N MET A 26 1.02 -27.90 9.94
CA MET A 26 2.17 -28.53 10.59
C MET A 26 1.81 -29.87 11.25
N GLU A 27 0.68 -29.96 11.94
CA GLU A 27 0.22 -31.23 12.52
C GLU A 27 -0.08 -32.30 11.47
N ILE A 28 -0.49 -31.89 10.26
CA ILE A 28 -0.69 -32.77 9.11
C ILE A 28 0.67 -33.18 8.54
N LEU A 29 1.54 -32.22 8.21
CA LEU A 29 2.85 -32.46 7.57
C LEU A 29 3.81 -33.26 8.45
N VAL A 30 3.85 -33.01 9.77
CA VAL A 30 4.71 -33.74 10.72
C VAL A 30 4.28 -35.19 10.88
N LYS A 31 2.99 -35.49 10.65
CA LYS A 31 2.42 -36.85 10.75
C LYS A 31 2.30 -37.55 9.40
N TRP A 32 2.81 -36.95 8.32
CA TRP A 32 2.77 -37.54 7.00
C TRP A 32 3.82 -38.61 6.83
N HIS A 33 3.38 -39.80 6.42
CA HIS A 33 4.25 -40.84 5.91
C HIS A 33 4.45 -40.67 4.40
N PRO A 34 5.48 -41.31 3.79
CA PRO A 34 5.71 -41.21 2.35
C PRO A 34 4.47 -41.55 1.50
N GLU A 35 3.62 -42.47 1.94
CA GLU A 35 2.39 -42.87 1.26
C GLU A 35 1.32 -41.77 1.25
N ASP A 36 1.27 -40.94 2.30
CA ASP A 36 0.38 -39.77 2.38
C ASP A 36 0.77 -38.71 1.35
N LEU A 37 2.07 -38.51 1.17
CA LEU A 37 2.60 -37.57 0.17
C LEU A 37 2.29 -38.05 -1.25
N THR A 38 2.49 -39.34 -1.53
CA THR A 38 2.13 -39.93 -2.83
C THR A 38 0.63 -39.80 -3.10
N THR A 39 -0.21 -40.06 -2.09
CA THR A 39 -1.67 -39.93 -2.20
C THR A 39 -2.06 -38.46 -2.48
N PHE A 40 -1.51 -37.51 -1.73
CA PHE A 40 -1.76 -36.09 -1.92
C PHE A 40 -1.36 -35.60 -3.32
N ARG A 41 -0.19 -36.02 -3.82
CA ARG A 41 0.29 -35.66 -5.15
C ARG A 41 -0.60 -36.23 -6.25
N ASN A 42 -1.05 -37.48 -6.09
CA ASN A 42 -1.97 -38.14 -7.02
C ASN A 42 -3.35 -37.48 -7.04
N GLU A 43 -3.88 -37.10 -5.87
CA GLU A 43 -5.17 -36.41 -5.73
C GLU A 43 -5.12 -34.95 -6.24
N SER A 44 -3.93 -34.33 -6.23
CA SER A 44 -3.72 -32.93 -6.62
C SER A 44 -3.15 -32.79 -8.03
N SER A 45 -3.81 -33.43 -9.01
CA SER A 45 -3.36 -33.49 -10.41
C SER A 45 -3.31 -32.14 -11.12
N SER A 46 -3.96 -31.11 -10.58
CA SER A 46 -3.84 -29.73 -11.05
C SER A 46 -2.53 -29.05 -10.67
N ILE A 47 -1.81 -29.56 -9.66
CA ILE A 47 -0.53 -29.00 -9.18
C ILE A 47 0.63 -29.93 -9.54
N PHE A 48 0.43 -31.25 -9.45
CA PHE A 48 1.44 -32.26 -9.74
C PHE A 48 1.05 -33.07 -10.98
N LEU A 49 1.88 -33.02 -12.00
CA LEU A 49 1.71 -33.73 -13.27
C LEU A 49 2.67 -34.90 -13.34
N LYS A 50 2.22 -36.03 -13.89
CA LYS A 50 3.12 -37.13 -14.22
C LYS A 50 4.11 -36.69 -15.29
N ASP A 51 5.38 -36.99 -15.07
CA ASP A 51 6.41 -36.75 -16.05
C ASP A 51 6.20 -37.65 -17.28
N LYS A 52 6.45 -37.10 -18.47
CA LYS A 52 6.22 -37.82 -19.74
C LYS A 52 7.30 -38.88 -20.00
N TYR A 53 8.50 -38.67 -19.49
CA TYR A 53 9.69 -39.45 -19.82
C TYR A 53 10.19 -40.29 -18.65
N PHE A 54 9.91 -39.86 -17.41
CA PHE A 54 10.40 -40.51 -16.21
C PHE A 54 9.26 -40.89 -15.27
N LEU A 55 9.50 -41.84 -14.36
CA LEU A 55 8.50 -42.37 -13.43
C LEU A 55 8.44 -41.53 -12.13
N PHE A 56 8.11 -40.25 -12.25
CA PHE A 56 7.85 -39.36 -11.11
C PHE A 56 6.82 -38.29 -11.46
N GLU A 57 6.24 -37.62 -10.46
CA GLU A 57 5.43 -36.42 -10.69
C GLU A 57 6.28 -35.15 -10.56
N ARG A 58 6.16 -34.23 -11.51
CA ARG A 58 6.69 -32.86 -11.39
C ARG A 58 5.59 -31.92 -10.93
N TRP A 59 5.93 -30.88 -10.18
CA TRP A 59 4.97 -29.81 -9.94
C TRP A 59 4.86 -28.89 -11.17
N GLN A 60 3.79 -28.11 -11.22
CA GLN A 60 3.66 -27.00 -12.14
C GLN A 60 4.19 -25.71 -11.51
N ASP A 61 5.23 -25.12 -12.11
CA ASP A 61 5.96 -23.99 -11.53
C ASP A 61 5.06 -22.79 -11.24
N TYR A 62 4.06 -22.52 -12.09
CA TYR A 62 3.10 -21.44 -11.87
C TYR A 62 2.33 -21.58 -10.55
N HIS A 63 1.85 -22.78 -10.24
CA HIS A 63 1.09 -23.05 -9.02
C HIS A 63 1.97 -22.95 -7.77
N ILE A 64 3.21 -23.42 -7.84
CA ILE A 64 4.16 -23.30 -6.73
C ILE A 64 4.60 -21.85 -6.52
N ALA A 65 4.91 -21.12 -7.60
CA ALA A 65 5.26 -19.71 -7.51
C ALA A 65 4.12 -18.86 -6.92
N PHE A 66 2.88 -19.13 -7.34
CA PHE A 66 1.69 -18.51 -6.74
C PHE A 66 1.59 -18.83 -5.25
N LEU A 67 1.74 -20.09 -4.87
CA LEU A 67 1.63 -20.51 -3.48
C LEU A 67 2.71 -19.86 -2.59
N VAL A 68 3.97 -19.85 -3.03
CA VAL A 68 5.07 -19.17 -2.33
C VAL A 68 4.76 -17.69 -2.13
N LYS A 69 4.23 -17.02 -3.17
CA LYS A 69 3.82 -15.62 -3.08
C LYS A 69 2.72 -15.40 -2.04
N GLU A 70 1.74 -16.29 -1.96
CA GLU A 70 0.65 -16.20 -0.99
C GLU A 70 1.12 -16.39 0.46
N PHE A 71 2.04 -17.31 0.71
CA PHE A 71 2.67 -17.47 2.02
C PHE A 71 3.46 -16.23 2.44
N LEU A 72 4.27 -15.67 1.55
CA LEU A 72 5.01 -14.43 1.83
C LEU A 72 4.06 -13.26 2.10
N ARG A 73 2.97 -13.15 1.33
CA ARG A 73 1.94 -12.13 1.55
C ARG A 73 1.29 -12.29 2.93
N PHE A 74 0.93 -13.51 3.32
CA PHE A 74 0.34 -13.78 4.62
C PHE A 74 1.30 -13.42 5.76
N GLN A 75 2.55 -13.87 5.67
CA GLN A 75 3.60 -13.51 6.62
C GLN A 75 3.74 -11.99 6.75
N ASP A 76 3.82 -11.27 5.62
CA ASP A 76 3.92 -9.81 5.61
C ASP A 76 2.74 -9.14 6.32
N VAL A 77 1.52 -9.64 6.13
CA VAL A 77 0.31 -9.12 6.79
C VAL A 77 0.35 -9.37 8.29
N VAL A 78 0.70 -10.58 8.72
CA VAL A 78 0.79 -10.93 10.15
C VAL A 78 1.85 -10.07 10.84
N VAL A 79 3.04 -9.97 10.25
CA VAL A 79 4.13 -9.15 10.79
C VAL A 79 3.69 -7.68 10.91
N GLN A 80 3.12 -7.10 9.86
CA GLN A 80 2.61 -5.72 9.89
C GLN A 80 1.49 -5.53 10.92
N TRP A 81 0.60 -6.51 11.10
CA TRP A 81 -0.47 -6.43 12.10
C TRP A 81 0.09 -6.36 13.53
N THR A 82 1.16 -7.11 13.81
CA THR A 82 1.77 -7.14 15.15
C THR A 82 2.62 -5.92 15.50
N MET A 83 3.00 -5.10 14.50
CA MET A 83 3.80 -3.88 14.73
C MET A 83 2.98 -2.78 15.40
N HIS A 84 3.67 -1.93 16.17
CA HIS A 84 3.09 -0.65 16.57
C HIS A 84 2.70 0.15 15.31
N PRO A 85 1.51 0.79 15.24
CA PRO A 85 1.07 1.48 14.02
C PRO A 85 2.08 2.49 13.46
N TRP A 86 2.73 3.24 14.34
CA TRP A 86 3.77 4.21 13.96
C TRP A 86 5.00 3.56 13.34
N GLU A 87 5.48 2.44 13.91
CA GLU A 87 6.60 1.68 13.34
C GLU A 87 6.21 1.10 11.98
N ARG A 88 5.01 0.54 11.88
CA ARG A 88 4.51 -0.03 10.64
C ARG A 88 4.53 1.01 9.52
N ASP A 89 3.98 2.19 9.77
CA ASP A 89 3.92 3.27 8.78
C ASP A 89 5.33 3.81 8.44
N ALA A 90 6.23 3.90 9.43
CA ALA A 90 7.62 4.27 9.20
C ALA A 90 8.35 3.28 8.27
N ARG A 91 8.19 1.98 8.51
CA ARG A 91 8.75 0.92 7.66
C ARG A 91 8.14 0.92 6.26
N MET A 92 6.83 1.19 6.15
CA MET A 92 6.16 1.36 4.85
C MET A 92 6.71 2.55 4.07
N ALA A 93 6.94 3.69 4.74
CA ALA A 93 7.57 4.86 4.12
C ALA A 93 8.98 4.53 3.61
N ARG A 94 9.80 3.82 4.42
CA ARG A 94 11.15 3.40 3.99
C ARG A 94 11.09 2.45 2.79
N LYS A 95 10.18 1.47 2.83
CA LYS A 95 9.96 0.54 1.71
C LYS A 95 9.56 1.26 0.42
N ALA A 96 8.79 2.36 0.52
CA ALA A 96 8.44 3.18 -0.65
C ALA A 96 9.67 3.89 -1.22
N LEU A 97 10.55 4.40 -0.36
CA LEU A 97 11.77 5.13 -0.72
C LEU A 97 12.90 4.23 -1.25
N ASP A 98 12.97 2.98 -0.81
CA ASP A 98 13.86 1.96 -1.37
C ASP A 98 13.33 1.37 -2.70
N GLY A 99 12.07 1.68 -3.04
CA GLY A 99 11.41 1.23 -4.26
C GLY A 99 11.70 2.08 -5.49
N ARG A 100 11.05 1.73 -6.60
CA ARG A 100 11.03 2.58 -7.81
C ARG A 100 10.04 3.74 -7.63
N PRO A 101 10.12 4.83 -8.43
CA PRO A 101 9.21 5.98 -8.29
C PRO A 101 7.70 5.65 -8.28
N GLN A 102 7.29 4.53 -8.90
CA GLN A 102 5.90 4.05 -8.85
C GLN A 102 5.43 3.68 -7.42
N ALA A 103 6.36 3.40 -6.50
CA ALA A 103 6.08 3.06 -5.11
C ALA A 103 5.78 4.30 -4.25
N TYR A 104 6.09 5.52 -4.70
CA TYR A 104 5.85 6.76 -3.95
C TYR A 104 4.36 7.04 -3.69
N GLY A 105 3.45 6.36 -4.41
CA GLY A 105 2.03 6.36 -4.09
C GLY A 105 1.73 5.94 -2.64
N LEU A 106 2.58 5.08 -2.05
CA LEU A 106 2.44 4.68 -0.65
C LEU A 106 2.71 5.83 0.32
N LEU A 107 3.63 6.75 0.00
CA LEU A 107 3.87 7.95 0.82
C LEU A 107 2.66 8.88 0.80
N ILE A 108 2.02 9.04 -0.37
CA ILE A 108 0.77 9.80 -0.52
C ILE A 108 -0.36 9.15 0.27
N GLU A 109 -0.50 7.83 0.16
CA GLU A 109 -1.50 7.07 0.90
C GLU A 109 -1.33 7.26 2.40
N LEU A 110 -0.12 7.07 2.94
CA LEU A 110 0.18 7.28 4.36
C LEU A 110 -0.18 8.71 4.78
N ALA A 111 0.31 9.73 4.06
CA ALA A 111 0.09 11.12 4.43
C ALA A 111 -1.37 11.59 4.33
N CYS A 112 -2.17 11.00 3.42
CA CYS A 112 -3.55 11.40 3.18
C CYS A 112 -4.58 10.58 3.99
N THR A 113 -4.23 9.36 4.38
CA THR A 113 -5.15 8.47 5.11
C THR A 113 -5.00 8.58 6.62
N ARG A 114 -3.77 8.78 7.12
CA ARG A 114 -3.51 8.94 8.55
C ARG A 114 -4.06 10.25 9.11
N SER A 115 -4.32 10.25 10.41
CA SER A 115 -4.51 11.48 11.16
C SER A 115 -3.18 12.22 11.32
N SER A 116 -3.24 13.50 11.65
CA SER A 116 -2.06 14.32 11.95
C SER A 116 -1.22 13.72 13.08
N ASP A 117 -1.85 13.16 14.10
CA ASP A 117 -1.17 12.51 15.23
C ASP A 117 -0.53 11.17 14.84
N GLU A 118 -1.23 10.36 14.04
CA GLU A 118 -0.69 9.09 13.53
C GLU A 118 0.53 9.33 12.64
N LEU A 119 0.46 10.31 11.74
CA LEU A 119 1.56 10.67 10.84
C LEU A 119 2.76 11.25 11.63
N LEU A 120 2.50 12.09 12.62
CA LEU A 120 3.54 12.58 13.53
C LEU A 120 4.20 11.42 14.30
N GLY A 121 3.40 10.45 14.73
CA GLY A 121 3.87 9.21 15.33
C GLY A 121 4.81 8.42 14.40
N ALA A 122 4.39 8.23 13.15
CA ALA A 122 5.20 7.54 12.14
C ALA A 122 6.54 8.24 11.90
N ARG A 123 6.57 9.59 11.85
CA ARG A 123 7.81 10.36 11.74
C ARG A 123 8.77 10.14 12.91
N LYS A 124 8.24 10.12 14.14
CA LYS A 124 9.06 9.82 15.34
C LYS A 124 9.63 8.41 15.28
N ALA A 125 8.82 7.42 14.90
CA ALA A 125 9.28 6.05 14.73
C ALA A 125 10.34 5.94 13.63
N TYR A 126 10.19 6.68 12.53
CA TYR A 126 11.17 6.70 11.44
C TYR A 126 12.55 7.17 11.91
N GLN A 127 12.61 8.29 12.63
CA GLN A 127 13.85 8.82 13.19
C GLN A 127 14.52 7.80 14.13
N SER A 128 13.71 7.12 14.96
CA SER A 128 14.22 6.08 15.85
C SER A 128 14.77 4.85 15.11
N LEU A 129 14.26 4.53 13.92
CA LEU A 129 14.64 3.33 13.17
C LEU A 129 15.79 3.58 12.19
N TYR A 130 15.91 4.80 11.64
CA TYR A 130 16.76 5.09 10.48
C TYR A 130 17.78 6.22 10.67
N VAL A 131 17.78 6.90 11.83
CA VAL A 131 18.73 8.00 12.15
C VAL A 131 18.64 9.18 11.17
N GLU A 132 17.51 9.32 10.48
CA GLU A 132 17.15 10.45 9.62
C GLU A 132 15.63 10.62 9.67
N SER A 133 15.12 11.78 9.28
CA SER A 133 13.68 12.02 9.17
C SER A 133 13.11 11.53 7.83
N ILE A 134 11.79 11.31 7.77
CA ILE A 134 11.11 10.95 6.50
C ILE A 134 11.34 12.06 5.47
N GLU A 135 11.33 13.31 5.93
CA GLU A 135 11.53 14.50 5.13
C GLU A 135 12.92 14.55 4.48
N GLU A 136 13.97 14.32 5.27
CA GLU A 136 15.35 14.29 4.78
C GLU A 136 15.55 13.16 3.76
N ASP A 137 14.98 11.99 4.04
CA ASP A 137 15.10 10.83 3.17
C ASP A 137 14.37 11.04 1.84
N ILE A 138 13.15 11.61 1.87
CA ILE A 138 12.45 12.05 0.64
C ILE A 138 13.27 13.11 -0.09
N ALA A 139 13.79 14.12 0.62
CA ALA A 139 14.48 15.24 0.00
C ALA A 139 15.78 14.83 -0.72
N SER A 140 16.44 13.79 -0.21
CA SER A 140 17.69 13.24 -0.76
C SER A 140 17.47 12.20 -1.87
N ARG A 141 16.42 11.38 -1.81
CA ARG A 141 16.19 10.28 -2.76
C ARG A 141 15.20 10.57 -3.87
N VAL A 142 14.22 11.45 -3.62
CA VAL A 142 13.18 11.74 -4.61
C VAL A 142 13.65 12.87 -5.50
N GLU A 143 13.84 12.58 -6.79
CA GLU A 143 14.10 13.58 -7.80
C GLU A 143 12.79 14.13 -8.39
N GLY A 144 12.87 15.30 -9.03
CA GLY A 144 11.75 15.86 -9.77
C GLY A 144 10.79 16.71 -8.95
N ILE A 145 9.60 16.89 -9.52
CA ILE A 145 8.54 17.81 -9.07
C ILE A 145 7.78 17.28 -7.85
N GLU A 146 7.74 15.96 -7.72
CA GLU A 146 6.99 15.22 -6.72
C GLU A 146 7.63 15.34 -5.34
N ARG A 147 8.96 15.56 -5.28
CA ARG A 147 9.70 15.76 -4.03
C ARG A 147 9.06 16.85 -3.17
N GLN A 148 8.76 18.00 -3.77
CA GLN A 148 8.21 19.14 -3.02
C GLN A 148 6.85 18.80 -2.42
N LEU A 149 5.98 18.14 -3.19
CA LEU A 149 4.68 17.71 -2.71
C LEU A 149 4.82 16.63 -1.61
N LEU A 150 5.66 15.62 -1.83
CA LEU A 150 5.83 14.52 -0.88
C LEU A 150 6.40 15.00 0.46
N VAL A 151 7.45 15.84 0.43
CA VAL A 151 7.98 16.46 1.65
C VAL A 151 6.87 17.25 2.36
N ALA A 152 6.12 18.08 1.64
CA ALA A 152 5.03 18.85 2.24
C ALA A 152 3.97 17.94 2.88
N LEU A 153 3.52 16.90 2.17
CA LEU A 153 2.50 15.96 2.64
C LEU A 153 2.92 15.25 3.94
N VAL A 154 4.14 14.71 4.00
CA VAL A 154 4.59 13.99 5.21
C VAL A 154 4.90 14.95 6.36
N SER A 155 5.31 16.18 6.07
CA SER A 155 5.70 17.17 7.09
C SER A 155 4.51 17.79 7.82
N THR A 156 3.35 17.87 7.15
CA THR A 156 2.23 18.68 7.63
C THR A 156 1.46 18.06 8.79
N TYR A 157 1.33 18.82 9.87
CA TYR A 157 0.34 18.57 10.91
C TYR A 157 -0.96 19.30 10.55
N ARG A 158 -1.84 18.64 9.78
CA ARG A 158 -3.08 19.25 9.28
C ARG A 158 -4.05 19.58 10.40
N TYR A 159 -4.80 20.66 10.18
CA TYR A 159 -6.03 20.90 10.94
C TYR A 159 -7.07 19.83 10.61
N GLU A 160 -7.61 19.15 11.62
CA GLU A 160 -8.61 18.09 11.43
C GLU A 160 -10.03 18.51 11.84
N GLY A 161 -10.20 19.75 12.31
CA GLY A 161 -11.51 20.26 12.70
C GLY A 161 -12.41 20.61 11.51
N SER A 162 -13.67 20.89 11.82
CA SER A 162 -14.74 21.12 10.85
C SER A 162 -14.83 22.57 10.33
N ARG A 163 -14.06 23.51 10.89
CA ARG A 163 -14.12 24.92 10.49
C ARG A 163 -13.60 25.08 9.05
N ILE A 164 -14.40 25.74 8.23
CA ILE A 164 -14.10 26.07 6.84
C ILE A 164 -14.09 27.60 6.72
N ASN A 165 -13.13 28.15 5.97
CA ASN A 165 -13.08 29.57 5.67
C ASN A 165 -13.53 29.78 4.21
N ASP A 166 -14.77 30.23 4.02
CA ASP A 166 -15.37 30.38 2.69
C ASP A 166 -14.63 31.37 1.78
N VAL A 167 -14.02 32.42 2.35
CA VAL A 167 -13.20 33.38 1.60
C VAL A 167 -11.95 32.71 1.06
N ALA A 168 -11.30 31.90 1.89
CA ALA A 168 -10.15 31.09 1.47
C ALA A 168 -10.58 30.02 0.45
N VAL A 169 -11.73 29.36 0.63
CA VAL A 169 -12.26 28.37 -0.32
C VAL A 169 -12.38 28.95 -1.73
N ARG A 170 -13.02 30.12 -1.88
CA ARG A 170 -13.22 30.76 -3.19
C ARG A 170 -11.88 31.16 -3.82
N SER A 171 -11.02 31.82 -3.05
CA SER A 171 -9.73 32.29 -3.57
C SER A 171 -8.80 31.12 -3.96
N GLU A 172 -8.77 30.04 -3.18
CA GLU A 172 -7.98 28.84 -3.47
C GLU A 172 -8.53 28.05 -4.66
N ALA A 173 -9.85 27.97 -4.82
CA ALA A 173 -10.48 27.35 -5.99
C ALA A 173 -10.14 28.10 -7.29
N ILE A 174 -10.22 29.44 -7.28
CA ILE A 174 -9.82 30.28 -8.42
C ILE A 174 -8.34 30.07 -8.74
N LYS A 175 -7.47 30.04 -7.71
CA LYS A 175 -6.03 29.83 -7.89
C LYS A 175 -5.72 28.49 -8.52
N LEU A 176 -6.36 27.41 -8.07
CA LEU A 176 -6.26 26.08 -8.68
C LEU A 176 -6.61 26.15 -10.18
N GLY A 177 -7.73 26.77 -10.55
CA GLY A 177 -8.16 26.86 -11.96
C GLY A 177 -7.22 27.67 -12.84
N ILE A 178 -6.69 28.78 -12.33
CA ILE A 178 -5.70 29.59 -13.05
C ILE A 178 -4.42 28.78 -13.28
N THR A 179 -3.89 28.13 -12.24
CA THR A 179 -2.64 27.35 -12.35
C THR A 179 -2.82 26.15 -13.28
N ILE A 180 -3.96 25.46 -13.19
CA ILE A 180 -4.29 24.33 -14.07
C ILE A 180 -4.39 24.73 -15.54
N ASN A 181 -5.14 25.80 -15.84
CA ASN A 181 -5.30 26.29 -17.21
C ASN A 181 -3.98 26.79 -17.81
N ARG A 182 -3.07 27.35 -17.01
CA ARG A 182 -1.74 27.79 -17.48
C ARG A 182 -0.84 26.63 -17.87
N HIS A 183 -0.88 25.54 -17.11
CA HIS A 183 0.12 24.49 -17.23
C HIS A 183 -0.30 23.33 -18.12
N GLY A 184 -1.61 23.06 -18.26
CA GLY A 184 -2.17 22.01 -19.13
C GLY A 184 -1.74 20.57 -18.81
N ASP A 185 -0.76 20.39 -17.92
CA ASP A 185 -0.14 19.13 -17.50
C ASP A 185 -0.13 19.07 -15.97
N LYS A 186 -0.74 18.01 -15.42
CA LYS A 186 -0.84 17.75 -13.98
C LYS A 186 0.52 17.76 -13.29
N LYS A 187 1.58 17.34 -13.97
CA LYS A 187 2.95 17.33 -13.42
C LYS A 187 3.45 18.75 -13.12
N LYS A 188 3.10 19.74 -13.95
CA LYS A 188 3.57 21.10 -13.71
C LYS A 188 2.84 21.79 -12.55
N LEU A 189 1.72 21.24 -12.06
CA LEU A 189 0.97 21.79 -10.91
C LEU A 189 1.77 21.80 -9.63
N PHE A 190 2.59 20.76 -9.40
CA PHE A 190 3.36 20.63 -8.16
C PHE A 190 4.61 21.51 -8.11
N LYS A 191 4.89 22.28 -9.18
CA LYS A 191 5.90 23.34 -9.15
C LYS A 191 5.40 24.63 -8.51
N ASP A 192 4.08 24.80 -8.40
CA ASP A 192 3.48 25.97 -7.78
C ASP A 192 3.39 25.71 -6.27
N GLU A 193 4.22 26.42 -5.50
CA GLU A 193 4.32 26.27 -4.05
C GLU A 193 2.97 26.49 -3.35
N GLU A 194 2.12 27.35 -3.91
CA GLU A 194 0.81 27.63 -3.34
C GLU A 194 -0.16 26.47 -3.55
N ILE A 195 -0.06 25.75 -4.67
CA ILE A 195 -0.84 24.53 -4.90
C ILE A 195 -0.39 23.45 -3.93
N VAL A 196 0.93 23.26 -3.76
CA VAL A 196 1.48 22.33 -2.78
C VAL A 196 1.02 22.69 -1.37
N ARG A 197 1.08 23.97 -0.98
CA ARG A 197 0.59 24.46 0.31
C ARG A 197 -0.89 24.15 0.51
N ILE A 198 -1.74 24.45 -0.47
CA ILE A 198 -3.19 24.17 -0.40
C ILE A 198 -3.41 22.67 -0.18
N LEU A 199 -2.83 21.83 -1.03
CA LEU A 199 -3.02 20.37 -0.99
C LEU A 199 -2.42 19.71 0.25
N ALA A 200 -1.35 20.24 0.82
CA ALA A 200 -0.68 19.65 1.98
C ALA A 200 -1.21 20.18 3.33
N THR A 201 -1.61 21.44 3.43
CA THR A 201 -1.91 22.06 4.73
C THR A 201 -3.41 22.17 5.05
N ARG A 202 -4.28 22.21 4.03
CA ARG A 202 -5.73 22.36 4.27
C ARG A 202 -6.33 21.08 4.82
N SER A 203 -7.35 21.26 5.67
CA SER A 203 -8.13 20.15 6.23
C SER A 203 -8.90 19.42 5.14
N LYS A 204 -9.21 18.14 5.38
CA LYS A 204 -9.99 17.33 4.43
C LYS A 204 -11.36 17.97 4.11
N PRO A 205 -12.13 18.50 5.09
CA PRO A 205 -13.37 19.23 4.80
C PRO A 205 -13.16 20.49 3.95
N HIS A 206 -12.12 21.27 4.23
CA HIS A 206 -11.81 22.49 3.47
C HIS A 206 -11.43 22.17 2.03
N LEU A 207 -10.59 21.16 1.79
CA LEU A 207 -10.24 20.70 0.44
C LEU A 207 -11.47 20.24 -0.36
N LYS A 208 -12.39 19.51 0.27
CA LYS A 208 -13.67 19.15 -0.37
C LYS A 208 -14.48 20.37 -0.79
N ALA A 209 -14.55 21.40 0.06
CA ALA A 209 -15.22 22.66 -0.26
C ALA A 209 -14.53 23.40 -1.41
N VAL A 210 -13.19 23.44 -1.42
CA VAL A 210 -12.39 24.00 -2.52
C VAL A 210 -12.67 23.29 -3.83
N PHE A 211 -12.68 21.96 -3.87
CA PHE A 211 -12.94 21.20 -5.09
C PHE A 211 -14.39 21.34 -5.58
N LYS A 212 -15.35 21.47 -4.66
CA LYS A 212 -16.73 21.79 -5.01
C LYS A 212 -16.84 23.18 -5.65
N CYS A 213 -16.26 24.19 -5.02
CA CYS A 213 -16.24 25.56 -5.55
C CYS A 213 -15.51 25.65 -6.90
N TYR A 214 -14.42 24.90 -7.06
CA TYR A 214 -13.73 24.75 -8.34
C TYR A 214 -14.66 24.22 -9.43
N LYS A 215 -15.37 23.12 -9.17
CA LYS A 215 -16.30 22.52 -10.12
C LYS A 215 -17.40 23.50 -10.53
N GLU A 216 -17.96 24.22 -9.57
CA GLU A 216 -18.99 25.24 -9.82
C GLU A 216 -18.46 26.41 -10.67
N THR A 217 -17.20 26.80 -10.49
CA THR A 217 -16.59 27.94 -11.18
C THR A 217 -16.11 27.59 -12.59
N PHE A 218 -15.53 26.40 -12.78
CA PHE A 218 -14.86 26.01 -14.03
C PHE A 218 -15.60 24.92 -14.82
N ASN A 219 -16.71 24.42 -14.29
CA ASN A 219 -17.55 23.36 -14.87
C ASN A 219 -16.75 22.09 -15.27
N LYS A 220 -15.73 21.74 -14.48
CA LYS A 220 -14.87 20.56 -14.65
C LYS A 220 -14.54 19.98 -13.28
N ASN A 221 -14.51 18.64 -13.14
CA ASN A 221 -14.00 18.04 -11.92
C ASN A 221 -12.48 18.19 -11.87
N ILE A 222 -11.91 18.44 -10.68
CA ILE A 222 -10.46 18.57 -10.51
C ILE A 222 -9.70 17.29 -10.94
N GLU A 223 -10.35 16.13 -10.86
CA GLU A 223 -9.82 14.82 -11.23
C GLU A 223 -9.75 14.64 -12.77
N GLU A 224 -10.62 15.33 -13.50
CA GLU A 224 -10.71 15.28 -14.97
C GLU A 224 -9.66 16.17 -15.65
N VAL A 225 -9.00 17.06 -14.90
CA VAL A 225 -7.97 17.96 -15.43
C VAL A 225 -6.58 17.43 -15.21
#